data_AF-A0A6H1NYP9-F1
#
_entry.id   AF-A0A6H1NYP9-F1
#
_cell.length_a   1.000
_cell.length_b   1.000
_cell.length_c   1.000
_cell.angle_alpha   90.00
_cell.angle_beta   90.00
_cell.angle_gamma   90.00
#
_symmetry.space_group_name_H-M   'P 1'
#
loop_
_entity.id
_entity.type
_entity.pdbx_description
1 polymer ?
#
loop_
_entity_poly.entity_id
_entity_poly.type
_entity_poly.pdbx_seq_one_letter_code
_entity_poly.pdbx_strand_id
1 'polypeptide(L)'
;MEILENKRYSTKGICTVEGCGEQIKARQLCNKHYVRMRRSGKIDTIRVEACSIDHCLAVDCSKPYFANGYCEHHNYIYNKLGYPHMPKVIKLCGVKNCSNYHFLRGLCEGHYNEWVSNLKKIPAFAANEKM
;
A
#
# COMPACT_ATOMS: atom_id res chain seq x y z
N MET A 1 -11.00 -25.23 28.53
CA MET A 1 -10.11 -25.65 27.43
C MET A 1 -10.93 -26.55 26.53
N GLU A 2 -11.62 -25.97 25.55
CA GLU A 2 -12.43 -26.75 24.62
C GLU A 2 -11.52 -27.71 23.84
N ILE A 3 -11.92 -28.98 23.91
CA ILE A 3 -11.30 -30.11 23.24
C ILE A 3 -11.33 -29.79 21.74
N LEU A 4 -10.16 -29.62 21.12
CA LEU A 4 -10.06 -29.57 19.67
C LEU A 4 -10.35 -30.97 19.14
N GLU A 5 -11.63 -31.31 19.02
CA GLU A 5 -12.09 -32.52 18.38
C GLU A 5 -11.42 -32.63 17.01
N ASN A 6 -10.70 -33.73 16.83
CA ASN A 6 -9.96 -34.05 15.61
C ASN A 6 -10.97 -34.49 14.54
N LYS A 7 -11.82 -33.56 14.10
CA LYS A 7 -12.86 -33.79 13.10
C LYS A 7 -12.18 -34.15 11.79
N ARG A 8 -12.32 -35.41 11.36
CA ARG A 8 -11.89 -35.88 10.04
C ARG A 8 -12.77 -35.24 8.98
N TYR A 9 -12.29 -34.15 8.39
CA TYR A 9 -13.00 -33.48 7.30
C TYR A 9 -12.84 -34.31 6.02
N SER A 10 -13.97 -34.66 5.39
CA SER A 10 -13.97 -35.27 4.06
C SER A 10 -13.24 -34.37 3.06
N THR A 11 -12.36 -34.95 2.24
CA THR A 11 -11.70 -34.29 1.09
C THR A 11 -12.53 -34.36 -0.18
N LYS A 12 -13.68 -35.05 -0.14
CA LYS A 12 -14.60 -35.21 -1.26
C LYS A 12 -15.92 -34.50 -0.95
N GLY A 13 -16.38 -33.65 -1.86
CA GLY A 13 -17.65 -32.92 -1.74
C GLY A 13 -17.60 -31.52 -2.33
N ILE A 14 -18.72 -30.80 -2.20
CA ILE A 14 -18.89 -29.39 -2.61
C ILE A 14 -18.79 -28.50 -1.38
N CYS A 15 -18.23 -27.30 -1.55
CA CYS A 15 -18.04 -26.31 -0.50
C CYS A 15 -19.34 -26.08 0.31
N THR A 16 -19.25 -26.06 1.64
CA THR A 16 -20.41 -25.81 2.54
C THR A 16 -20.95 -24.37 2.48
N VAL A 17 -20.33 -23.50 1.69
CA VAL A 17 -20.78 -22.11 1.54
C VAL A 17 -21.96 -22.09 0.57
N GLU A 18 -23.09 -21.54 1.01
CA GLU A 18 -24.30 -21.44 0.19
C GLU A 18 -24.00 -20.69 -1.11
N GLY A 19 -24.44 -21.26 -2.25
CA GLY A 19 -24.15 -20.72 -3.58
C GLY A 19 -22.73 -21.00 -4.11
N CYS A 20 -21.91 -21.79 -3.41
CA CYS A 20 -20.59 -22.19 -3.89
C CYS A 20 -20.57 -23.63 -4.43
N GLY A 21 -20.59 -23.78 -5.75
CA GLY A 21 -20.50 -25.10 -6.42
C GLY A 21 -19.08 -25.68 -6.55
N GLU A 22 -18.09 -25.12 -5.85
CA GLU A 22 -16.67 -25.50 -5.99
C GLU A 22 -16.32 -26.69 -5.08
N GLN A 23 -15.35 -27.51 -5.52
CA GLN A 23 -14.91 -28.67 -4.74
C GLN A 23 -14.23 -28.28 -3.42
N ILE A 24 -14.47 -29.09 -2.39
CA ILE A 24 -13.83 -28.96 -1.07
C ILE A 24 -12.33 -29.22 -1.21
N LYS A 25 -11.53 -28.38 -0.55
CA LYS A 25 -10.08 -28.58 -0.44
C LYS A 25 -9.61 -28.81 0.99
N ALA A 26 -10.20 -28.12 1.97
CA ALA A 26 -9.88 -28.30 3.38
C ALA A 26 -11.00 -27.77 4.27
N ARG A 27 -11.25 -28.42 5.41
CA ARG A 27 -12.27 -28.02 6.41
C ARG A 27 -13.67 -27.78 5.81
N GLN A 28 -14.08 -28.64 4.86
CA GLN A 28 -15.36 -28.51 4.13
C GLN A 28 -15.52 -27.22 3.29
N LEU A 29 -14.43 -26.49 3.08
CA LEU A 29 -14.38 -25.27 2.29
C LEU A 29 -13.58 -25.49 1.00
N CYS A 30 -13.97 -24.82 -0.07
CA CYS A 30 -13.13 -24.69 -1.26
C CYS A 30 -11.87 -23.88 -0.93
N ASN A 31 -10.85 -23.91 -1.81
CA ASN A 31 -9.59 -23.19 -1.57
C ASN A 31 -9.80 -21.70 -1.28
N LYS A 32 -10.71 -21.05 -2.02
CA LYS A 32 -10.99 -19.61 -1.90
C LYS A 32 -11.57 -19.28 -0.52
N HIS A 33 -12.58 -20.01 -0.07
CA HIS A 33 -13.20 -19.82 1.24
C HIS A 33 -12.27 -20.26 2.39
N TYR A 34 -11.50 -21.33 2.22
CA TYR A 34 -10.51 -21.76 3.20
C TYR A 34 -9.43 -20.70 3.44
N VAL A 35 -8.87 -20.11 2.38
CA VAL A 35 -7.85 -19.06 2.48
C VAL A 35 -8.42 -17.79 3.12
N ARG A 36 -9.65 -17.40 2.77
CA ARG A 36 -10.34 -16.25 3.40
C ARG A 36 -10.59 -16.47 4.89
N MET A 37 -11.14 -17.63 5.25
CA MET A 37 -11.36 -18.01 6.64
C MET A 37 -10.04 -18.01 7.43
N ARG A 38 -8.94 -18.51 6.84
CA ARG A 38 -7.61 -18.50 7.48
C ARG A 38 -7.04 -17.10 7.69
N ARG A 39 -7.30 -16.16 6.77
CA ARG A 39 -6.75 -14.80 6.82
C ARG A 39 -7.57 -13.85 7.69
N SER A 40 -8.89 -13.98 7.66
CA SER A 40 -9.81 -12.97 8.20
C SER A 40 -10.87 -13.53 9.14
N GLY A 41 -10.93 -14.86 9.34
CA GLY A 41 -11.95 -15.53 10.16
C GLY A 41 -13.35 -15.57 9.55
N LYS A 42 -13.58 -14.88 8.43
CA LYS A 42 -14.87 -14.79 7.74
C LYS A 42 -14.91 -15.74 6.55
N ILE A 43 -15.99 -16.50 6.43
CA ILE A 43 -16.27 -17.41 5.32
C ILE A 43 -17.11 -16.68 4.27
N ASP A 44 -18.16 -15.98 4.73
CA ASP A 44 -19.00 -15.11 3.91
C ASP A 44 -18.48 -13.68 3.93
N THR A 45 -17.71 -13.36 2.91
CA THR A 45 -17.66 -11.99 2.43
C THR A 45 -18.45 -11.98 1.14
N ILE A 46 -19.61 -11.32 1.17
CA ILE A 46 -20.34 -10.89 -0.01
C ILE A 46 -19.29 -10.45 -1.03
N ARG A 47 -19.37 -10.97 -2.25
CA ARG A 47 -18.66 -10.37 -3.38
C ARG A 47 -19.23 -8.96 -3.47
N VAL A 48 -18.59 -7.99 -2.81
CA VAL A 48 -18.77 -6.59 -3.18
C VAL A 48 -18.43 -6.62 -4.65
N GLU A 49 -19.44 -6.40 -5.50
CA GLU A 49 -19.25 -6.33 -6.93
C GLU A 49 -18.05 -5.40 -7.11
N ALA A 50 -16.92 -5.98 -7.54
CA ALA A 50 -15.75 -5.20 -7.78
C ALA A 50 -16.20 -4.23 -8.85
N CYS A 51 -16.25 -2.94 -8.52
CA CYS A 51 -16.52 -1.86 -9.48
C CYS A 51 -15.81 -2.25 -10.77
N SER A 52 -16.58 -2.56 -11.81
CA SER A 52 -16.04 -3.05 -13.07
C SER A 52 -15.32 -1.87 -13.72
N ILE A 53 -14.08 -1.69 -13.33
CA ILE A 53 -13.19 -0.72 -13.92
C ILE A 53 -12.87 -1.29 -15.29
N ASP A 54 -13.61 -0.84 -16.30
CA ASP A 54 -13.46 -1.33 -17.68
C ASP A 54 -12.30 -0.61 -18.40
N HIS A 55 -11.92 0.56 -17.89
CA HIS A 55 -10.91 1.45 -18.47
C HIS A 55 -9.89 1.88 -17.40
N CYS A 56 -8.71 2.28 -17.86
CA CYS A 56 -7.64 2.76 -17.00
C CYS A 56 -8.07 3.99 -16.20
N LEU A 57 -7.85 3.99 -14.87
CA LEU A 57 -8.12 5.14 -14.00
C LEU A 57 -7.10 6.28 -14.11
N ALA A 58 -6.20 6.21 -15.08
CA ALA A 58 -5.22 7.25 -15.33
C ALA A 58 -5.90 8.44 -15.99
N VAL A 59 -5.52 9.66 -15.60
CA VAL A 59 -6.08 10.89 -16.20
C VAL A 59 -5.78 10.86 -17.70
N ASP A 60 -6.80 11.12 -18.50
CA ASP A 60 -6.75 11.09 -19.97
C ASP A 60 -6.31 9.74 -20.57
N CYS A 61 -6.59 8.62 -19.90
CA CYS A 61 -6.29 7.29 -20.42
C CYS A 61 -7.54 6.44 -20.63
N SER A 62 -7.94 6.25 -21.89
CA SER A 62 -9.08 5.39 -22.27
C SER A 62 -8.68 3.95 -22.61
N LYS A 63 -7.47 3.52 -22.24
CA LYS A 63 -7.02 2.13 -22.50
C LYS A 63 -7.77 1.14 -21.61
N PRO A 64 -7.97 -0.11 -22.05
CA PRO A 64 -8.64 -1.12 -21.23
C PRO A 64 -7.88 -1.37 -19.92
N TYR A 65 -8.65 -1.63 -18.88
CA TYR A 65 -8.13 -2.01 -17.57
C TYR A 65 -7.38 -3.35 -17.63
N PHE A 66 -6.25 -3.44 -16.90
CA PHE A 66 -5.46 -4.67 -16.75
C PHE A 66 -5.37 -5.11 -15.29
N ALA A 67 -4.82 -4.26 -14.39
CA ALA A 67 -4.63 -4.57 -12.98
C ALA A 67 -4.45 -3.31 -12.12
N ASN A 68 -4.78 -3.37 -10.82
CA ASN A 68 -4.62 -2.27 -9.84
C ASN A 68 -5.35 -0.95 -10.21
N GLY A 69 -6.44 -1.03 -10.95
CA GLY A 69 -7.14 0.12 -11.53
C GLY A 69 -6.50 0.73 -12.78
N TYR A 70 -5.43 0.15 -13.34
CA TYR A 70 -4.67 0.73 -14.45
C TYR A 70 -4.54 -0.22 -15.66
N CYS A 71 -4.27 0.34 -16.84
CA CYS A 71 -3.84 -0.43 -18.02
C CYS A 71 -2.44 -1.01 -17.81
N GLU A 72 -2.01 -1.94 -18.66
CA GLU A 72 -0.72 -2.62 -18.55
C GLU A 72 0.47 -1.65 -18.38
N HIS A 73 0.49 -0.57 -19.18
CA HIS A 73 1.55 0.45 -19.12
C HIS A 73 1.54 1.23 -17.79
N HIS A 74 0.39 1.73 -17.36
CA HIS A 74 0.27 2.47 -16.10
C HIS A 74 0.44 1.57 -14.88
N ASN A 75 0.10 0.29 -14.98
CA ASN A 75 0.39 -0.71 -13.96
C ASN A 75 1.90 -1.02 -13.89
N TYR A 76 2.60 -1.07 -15.02
CA TYR A 76 4.06 -1.20 -15.05
C TYR A 76 4.72 0.01 -14.36
N ILE A 77 4.29 1.23 -14.70
CA ILE A 77 4.75 2.46 -14.03
C ILE A 77 4.44 2.42 -12.53
N TYR A 78 3.22 2.05 -12.15
CA TYR A 78 2.82 1.87 -10.74
C TYR A 78 3.77 0.95 -9.98
N ASN A 79 4.11 -0.21 -10.56
CA ASN A 79 4.97 -1.21 -9.92
C ASN A 79 6.46 -0.84 -9.94
N LYS A 80 6.94 -0.09 -10.94
CA LYS A 80 8.37 0.23 -11.10
C LYS A 80 8.77 1.57 -10.52
N LEU A 81 7.92 2.57 -10.63
CA LEU A 81 8.18 3.97 -10.27
C LEU A 81 7.27 4.48 -9.13
N GLY A 82 6.22 3.74 -8.77
CA GLY A 82 5.19 4.17 -7.83
C GLY A 82 4.02 4.88 -8.52
N TYR A 83 3.20 5.61 -7.76
CA TYR A 83 1.91 6.17 -8.17
C TYR A 83 1.91 6.81 -9.59
N PRO A 84 1.03 6.35 -10.51
CA PRO A 84 1.13 6.66 -11.94
C PRO A 84 0.69 8.07 -12.35
N HIS A 85 0.39 8.98 -11.41
CA HIS A 85 0.02 10.37 -11.74
C HIS A 85 0.37 11.36 -10.61
N MET A 86 1.66 11.52 -10.29
CA MET A 86 2.10 12.78 -9.68
C MET A 86 3.33 13.32 -10.42
N PRO A 87 3.33 14.58 -10.90
CA PRO A 87 4.58 15.32 -10.91
C PRO A 87 5.10 15.29 -9.47
N LYS A 88 6.35 14.86 -9.24
CA LYS A 88 6.97 14.98 -7.91
C LYS A 88 6.71 16.40 -7.42
N VAL A 89 5.95 16.56 -6.33
CA VAL A 89 5.81 17.88 -5.70
C VAL A 89 7.16 18.18 -5.09
N ILE A 90 7.98 18.86 -5.88
CA ILE A 90 9.29 19.31 -5.46
C ILE A 90 9.06 20.42 -4.45
N LYS A 91 9.36 20.14 -3.18
CA LYS A 91 9.41 21.18 -2.15
C LYS A 91 10.67 22.01 -2.39
N LEU A 92 10.52 23.32 -2.50
CA LEU A 92 11.65 24.25 -2.59
C LEU A 92 12.07 24.71 -1.19
N CYS A 93 13.26 25.27 -1.11
CA CYS A 93 13.75 25.91 0.11
C CYS A 93 12.84 27.09 0.50
N GLY A 94 12.53 27.21 1.79
CA GLY A 94 11.72 28.30 2.35
C GLY A 94 12.45 29.64 2.47
N VAL A 95 13.73 29.71 2.11
CA VAL A 95 14.49 30.98 2.09
C VAL A 95 14.07 31.80 0.88
N LYS A 96 13.75 33.07 1.12
CA LYS A 96 13.39 34.01 0.06
C LYS A 96 14.46 33.99 -1.05
N ASN A 97 14.02 33.88 -2.31
CA ASN A 97 14.88 33.81 -3.49
C ASN A 97 15.79 32.56 -3.55
N CYS A 98 15.41 31.44 -2.93
CA CYS A 98 16.13 30.17 -3.08
C CYS A 98 15.30 29.16 -3.88
N SER A 99 15.79 28.81 -5.07
CA SER A 99 15.15 27.81 -5.96
C SER A 99 15.69 26.39 -5.76
N ASN A 100 16.54 26.17 -4.75
CA ASN A 100 17.08 24.85 -4.46
C ASN A 100 16.02 23.96 -3.81
N TYR A 101 16.16 22.66 -4.03
CA TYR A 101 15.29 21.65 -3.45
C TYR A 101 15.42 21.62 -1.92
N HIS A 102 14.28 21.45 -1.26
CA HIS A 102 14.16 21.22 0.17
C HIS A 102 14.87 19.91 0.54
N PHE A 103 15.79 20.00 1.50
CA PHE A 103 16.51 18.86 2.07
C PHE A 103 15.88 18.43 3.40
N LEU A 104 15.91 19.31 4.40
CA LEU A 104 15.42 19.02 5.75
C LEU A 104 14.95 20.31 6.44
N ARG A 105 13.97 20.22 7.35
CA ARG A 105 13.47 21.36 8.17
C ARG A 105 12.95 22.59 7.43
N GLY A 106 12.71 22.52 6.12
CA GLY A 106 12.26 23.66 5.33
C GLY A 106 13.37 24.27 4.45
N LEU A 107 14.60 23.77 4.59
CA LEU A 107 15.79 24.39 4.01
C LEU A 107 16.43 23.46 2.97
N CYS A 108 17.11 24.03 1.99
CA CYS A 108 18.05 23.28 1.15
C CYS A 108 19.30 22.92 1.97
N GLU A 109 20.12 22.01 1.44
CA GLU A 109 21.34 21.54 2.11
C GLU A 109 22.27 22.69 2.53
N GLY A 110 22.48 23.68 1.64
CA GLY A 110 23.31 24.86 1.94
C GLY A 110 22.78 25.69 3.11
N HIS A 111 21.49 26.06 3.08
CA HIS A 111 20.87 26.85 4.15
C HIS A 111 20.71 26.04 5.46
N TYR A 112 20.56 24.72 5.38
CA TYR A 112 20.56 23.86 6.55
C TYR A 112 21.93 23.87 7.24
N ASN A 113 23.02 23.71 6.49
CA ASN A 113 24.38 23.73 7.02
C ASN A 113 24.74 25.10 7.62
N GLU A 114 24.32 26.18 6.97
CA GLU A 114 24.50 27.54 7.49
C GLU A 114 23.71 27.74 8.80
N TRP A 115 22.45 27.32 8.85
CA TRP A 115 21.63 27.37 10.05
C TRP A 115 22.23 26.56 11.21
N VAL A 116 22.69 25.34 10.96
CA VAL A 116 23.38 24.51 11.97
C VAL A 116 24.67 25.18 12.45
N SER A 117 25.49 25.73 11.55
CA SER A 117 26.71 26.45 11.90
C SER A 117 26.42 27.66 12.78
N ASN A 118 25.34 28.40 12.49
CA ASN A 118 24.92 29.53 13.30
C ASN A 118 24.32 29.11 14.65
N LEU A 119 23.59 27.99 14.72
CA LEU A 119 23.14 27.42 15.99
C LEU A 119 24.30 27.00 16.90
N LYS A 120 25.37 26.42 16.35
CA LYS A 120 26.57 26.05 17.11
C LYS A 120 27.32 27.25 17.71
N LYS A 121 27.08 28.46 17.18
CA LYS A 121 27.62 29.72 17.74
C LYS A 121 26.76 30.29 18.86
N ILE A 122 25.54 29.78 19.07
CA ILE A 122 24.67 30.19 20.17
C ILE A 122 25.12 29.45 21.44
N PRO A 123 25.53 30.15 22.51
CA PRO A 123 26.10 29.52 23.70
C PRO A 123 25.16 28.54 24.42
N ALA A 124 23.84 28.61 24.18
CA ALA A 124 22.84 27.73 24.77
C ALA A 124 22.85 26.28 24.21
N PHE A 125 23.43 26.04 23.03
CA PHE A 125 23.39 24.72 22.36
C PHE A 125 24.74 23.98 22.32
N ALA A 126 25.84 24.62 22.71
CA ALA A 126 27.18 24.02 22.71
C ALA A 126 27.39 22.89 23.75
N ALA A 127 26.40 22.60 24.61
CA ALA A 127 26.54 21.70 25.75
C ALA A 127 25.95 20.28 25.56
N ASN A 128 25.28 19.96 24.44
CA ASN A 128 24.54 18.69 24.29
C ASN A 128 24.89 17.87 23.02
N GLU A 129 26.18 17.71 22.71
CA GLU A 129 26.64 16.79 21.64
C GLU A 129 27.51 15.64 22.20
N LYS A 130 27.00 14.89 23.19
CA LYS A 130 27.50 13.54 23.54
C LYS A 130 26.35 12.57 23.80
N MET A 131 25.79 11.99 22.74
CA MET A 131 25.16 10.67 22.74
C MET A 131 25.41 10.01 21.39
#